data_AF-A0A9C6WT05-F1
#
_entry.id   AF-A0A9C6WT05-F1
#
_cell.length_a   1.000
_cell.length_b   1.000
_cell.length_c   1.000
_cell.angle_alpha   90.00
_cell.angle_beta   90.00
_cell.angle_gamma   90.00
#
_symmetry.space_group_name_H-M   'P 1'
#
loop_
_entity.id
_entity.type
_entity.pdbx_description
1 polymer ?
#
loop_
_entity_poly.entity_id
_entity_poly.type
_entity_poly.pdbx_seq_one_letter_code
_entity_poly.pdbx_strand_id
1 'polypeptide(L)'
;MTGVTQTRSSSASAPKAITNTPTPHRHPLLGSWTSHTLWIKNSRPEKELCSASIMSSPSLNELPKVAVDLKSQLEGFNPSNMKHAVTQEKTVLPTAEDVKQERQHNNLIQDVENFSTDRLKRAATQEKFVLPNAQDVASEKTQKALIEGVEAFDSSKLKPTETQEKNLLPDKDVVQQERAHQNLLNGVEHFDKSSMKHAETQEKNPLPDPAAIEQEKGQQQLIAGIENFNPKSLKHTETQEKNPLPTKEAIAQEKGA
;
A
#
# COMPACT_ATOMS: atom_id res chain seq x y z
N MET A 1 -40.55 -57.61 -10.94
CA MET A 1 -39.25 -56.91 -10.76
C MET A 1 -39.48 -55.46 -11.19
N THR A 2 -40.01 -54.63 -10.29
CA THR A 2 -39.28 -53.71 -9.39
C THR A 2 -38.52 -52.61 -10.14
N GLY A 3 -38.97 -51.35 -9.96
CA GLY A 3 -38.33 -50.12 -10.45
C GLY A 3 -39.26 -48.92 -10.25
N VAL A 4 -39.54 -48.54 -9.00
CA VAL A 4 -38.95 -47.38 -8.29
C VAL A 4 -39.28 -46.04 -8.97
N THR A 5 -40.34 -45.41 -8.47
CA THR A 5 -40.68 -43.99 -8.68
C THR A 5 -39.70 -43.12 -7.90
N GLN A 6 -38.92 -42.29 -8.59
CA GLN A 6 -38.03 -41.32 -7.95
C GLN A 6 -38.74 -39.97 -7.82
N THR A 7 -39.20 -39.67 -6.61
CA THR A 7 -39.63 -38.35 -6.17
C THR A 7 -38.41 -37.42 -6.10
N ARG A 8 -38.37 -36.35 -6.91
CA ARG A 8 -37.37 -35.30 -6.81
C ARG A 8 -37.90 -34.17 -5.95
N SER A 9 -37.38 -34.08 -4.72
CA SER A 9 -37.60 -32.98 -3.78
C SER A 9 -36.98 -31.70 -4.33
N SER A 10 -37.80 -30.70 -4.63
CA SER A 10 -37.32 -29.35 -4.95
C SER A 10 -37.20 -28.57 -3.64
N SER A 11 -35.97 -28.41 -3.14
CA SER A 11 -35.69 -27.55 -1.98
C SER A 11 -35.69 -26.09 -2.44
N ALA A 12 -36.78 -25.38 -2.12
CA ALA A 12 -36.88 -23.94 -2.29
C ALA A 12 -35.95 -23.22 -1.30
N SER A 13 -34.92 -22.53 -1.81
CA SER A 13 -34.09 -21.64 -1.02
C SER A 13 -34.76 -20.26 -0.95
N ALA A 14 -35.15 -19.85 0.25
CA ALA A 14 -35.75 -18.55 0.52
C ALA A 14 -34.75 -17.38 0.28
N PRO A 15 -35.20 -16.21 -0.20
CA PRO A 15 -34.35 -15.04 -0.33
C PRO A 15 -34.05 -14.40 1.04
N LYS A 16 -32.77 -14.17 1.33
CA LYS A 16 -32.30 -13.46 2.52
C LYS A 16 -32.66 -11.98 2.41
N ALA A 17 -33.43 -11.48 3.37
CA ALA A 17 -33.67 -10.07 3.59
C ALA A 17 -32.36 -9.36 4.02
N ILE A 18 -31.94 -8.35 3.26
CA ILE A 18 -30.84 -7.45 3.63
C ILE A 18 -31.45 -6.31 4.44
N THR A 19 -31.33 -6.37 5.76
CA THR A 19 -31.69 -5.27 6.66
C THR A 19 -30.49 -4.32 6.78
N ASN A 20 -30.58 -3.15 6.16
CA ASN A 20 -29.63 -2.05 6.37
C ASN A 20 -29.94 -1.35 7.69
N THR A 21 -29.09 -1.53 8.70
CA THR A 21 -29.10 -0.73 9.94
C THR A 21 -28.04 0.36 9.84
N PRO A 22 -28.35 1.65 10.10
CA PRO A 22 -27.35 2.71 10.06
C PRO A 22 -26.57 2.79 11.38
N THR A 23 -25.25 2.72 11.27
CA THR A 23 -24.30 2.95 12.37
C THR A 23 -24.15 4.45 12.62
N PRO A 24 -24.30 4.97 13.85
CA PRO A 24 -24.04 6.38 14.13
C PRO A 24 -22.54 6.59 14.39
N HIS A 25 -21.87 7.31 13.49
CA HIS A 25 -20.54 7.88 13.73
C HIS A 25 -20.64 9.02 14.76
N ARG A 26 -20.02 8.85 15.93
CA ARG A 26 -19.83 9.92 16.92
C ARG A 26 -18.41 10.48 16.80
N HIS A 27 -18.30 11.76 16.46
CA HIS A 27 -17.09 12.56 16.68
C HIS A 27 -16.99 12.99 18.16
N PRO A 28 -15.80 13.13 18.76
CA PRO A 28 -15.65 13.75 20.07
C PRO A 28 -15.19 15.20 19.93
N LEU A 29 -15.97 16.15 20.46
CA LEU A 29 -15.46 17.48 20.84
C LEU A 29 -16.04 17.90 22.20
N LEU A 30 -15.10 18.23 23.08
CA LEU A 30 -15.14 19.15 24.24
C LEU A 30 -16.32 19.12 25.24
N GLY A 31 -15.96 18.75 26.48
CA GLY A 31 -16.04 19.65 27.64
C GLY A 31 -17.41 19.93 28.28
N SER A 32 -17.61 19.40 29.49
CA SER A 32 -18.48 20.01 30.49
C SER A 32 -18.05 19.55 31.89
N TRP A 33 -17.60 20.50 32.70
CA TRP A 33 -17.41 20.34 34.14
C TRP A 33 -18.71 20.71 34.84
N THR A 34 -19.24 19.81 35.66
CA THR A 34 -20.29 20.16 36.62
C THR A 34 -19.94 19.57 37.98
N SER A 35 -19.77 20.46 38.94
CA SER A 35 -19.63 20.22 40.37
C SER A 35 -20.71 19.28 40.91
N HIS A 36 -20.32 18.34 41.75
CA HIS A 36 -21.22 17.75 42.73
C HIS A 36 -20.50 17.71 44.09
N THR A 37 -20.94 18.58 44.98
CA THR A 37 -20.75 18.49 46.42
C THR A 37 -21.58 17.33 46.95
N LEU A 38 -20.96 16.35 47.61
CA LEU A 38 -21.68 15.45 48.50
C LEU A 38 -20.88 15.19 49.78
N TRP A 39 -21.44 15.71 50.87
CA TRP A 39 -20.97 15.59 52.24
C TRP A 39 -21.57 14.33 52.86
N ILE A 40 -20.77 13.28 53.09
CA ILE A 40 -21.19 12.14 53.93
C ILE A 40 -20.06 11.74 54.90
N LYS A 41 -20.16 12.34 56.08
CA LYS A 41 -20.06 11.79 57.44
C LYS A 41 -19.31 10.44 57.65
N ASN A 42 -18.26 10.53 58.47
CA ASN A 42 -17.54 9.48 59.20
C ASN A 42 -18.33 8.21 59.52
N SER A 43 -17.74 7.06 59.16
CA SER A 43 -17.66 5.88 60.02
C SER A 43 -16.66 4.89 59.43
N ARG A 44 -15.58 4.65 60.17
CA ARG A 44 -14.54 3.66 59.91
C ARG A 44 -15.04 2.28 60.34
N PRO A 45 -15.03 1.26 59.48
CA PRO A 45 -14.80 -0.10 59.93
C PRO A 45 -13.48 -0.60 59.36
N GLU A 46 -12.68 -1.16 60.27
CA GLU A 46 -11.42 -1.82 59.98
C GLU A 46 -11.61 -3.09 59.12
N LYS A 47 -10.48 -3.53 58.55
CA LYS A 47 -10.06 -4.92 58.28
C LYS A 47 -10.13 -5.40 56.83
N GLU A 48 -8.91 -5.65 56.35
CA GLU A 48 -8.49 -6.80 55.56
C GLU A 48 -8.90 -6.83 54.08
N LEU A 49 -7.92 -6.62 53.20
CA LEU A 49 -7.37 -7.65 52.29
C LEU A 49 -6.42 -6.97 51.29
N CYS A 50 -5.11 -7.06 51.54
CA CYS A 50 -4.09 -6.86 50.51
C CYS A 50 -3.28 -8.15 50.40
N SER A 51 -3.38 -8.79 49.24
CA SER A 51 -2.58 -9.93 48.81
C SER A 51 -1.10 -9.55 48.73
N ALA A 52 -0.35 -9.85 49.79
CA ALA A 52 1.10 -9.75 49.80
C ALA A 52 1.70 -11.02 49.18
N SER A 53 2.40 -10.84 48.06
CA SER A 53 3.37 -11.80 47.56
C SER A 53 4.38 -12.08 48.68
N ILE A 54 4.38 -13.30 49.21
CA ILE A 54 5.26 -13.72 50.31
C ILE A 54 6.69 -13.76 49.76
N MET A 55 7.43 -12.67 49.92
CA MET A 55 8.88 -12.73 49.93
C MET A 55 9.29 -13.43 51.23
N SER A 56 9.50 -14.75 51.15
CA SER A 56 10.03 -15.55 52.25
C SER A 56 11.36 -14.94 52.68
N SER A 57 11.36 -14.32 53.86
CA SER A 57 12.57 -13.75 54.46
C SER A 57 13.50 -14.92 54.81
N PRO A 58 14.77 -14.94 54.36
CA PRO A 58 15.67 -16.06 54.59
C PRO A 58 15.86 -16.28 56.09
N SER A 59 15.87 -17.56 56.49
CA SER A 59 16.03 -17.94 57.88
C SER A 59 17.44 -17.57 58.38
N LEU A 60 17.59 -17.33 59.69
CA LEU A 60 18.84 -16.80 60.30
C LEU A 60 20.09 -17.62 59.93
N ASN A 61 19.93 -18.91 59.67
CA ASN A 61 21.00 -19.83 59.29
C ASN A 61 21.46 -19.70 57.81
N GLU A 62 20.66 -19.06 56.95
CA GLU A 62 20.90 -18.91 55.51
C GLU A 62 21.44 -17.51 55.12
N LEU A 63 21.61 -16.62 56.10
CA LEU A 63 22.21 -15.30 55.87
C LEU A 63 23.75 -15.40 55.85
N PRO A 64 24.43 -14.76 54.88
CA PRO A 64 25.89 -14.74 54.85
C PRO A 64 26.42 -14.15 56.17
N LYS A 65 27.39 -14.84 56.79
CA LYS A 65 28.03 -14.35 58.01
C LYS A 65 28.69 -13.01 57.71
N VAL A 66 28.27 -11.96 58.43
CA VAL A 66 28.78 -10.60 58.27
C VAL A 66 30.30 -10.62 58.44
N ALA A 67 31.02 -10.04 57.48
CA ALA A 67 32.48 -9.93 57.51
C ALA A 67 32.92 -9.29 58.83
N VAL A 68 33.99 -9.82 59.44
CA VAL A 68 34.44 -9.43 60.79
C VAL A 68 34.61 -7.91 60.91
N ASP A 69 35.15 -7.27 59.88
CA ASP A 69 35.35 -5.82 59.84
C ASP A 69 34.05 -5.01 59.92
N LEU A 70 33.00 -5.44 59.19
CA LEU A 70 31.70 -4.76 59.22
C LEU A 70 31.01 -4.95 60.58
N LYS A 71 31.18 -6.12 61.19
CA LYS A 71 30.69 -6.38 62.54
C LYS A 71 31.35 -5.44 63.55
N SER A 72 32.67 -5.28 63.50
CA SER A 72 33.39 -4.34 64.37
C SER A 72 33.00 -2.88 64.13
N GLN A 73 32.75 -2.47 62.88
CA GLN A 73 32.28 -1.11 62.57
C GLN A 73 30.87 -0.84 63.10
N LEU A 74 29.98 -1.84 63.04
CA LEU A 74 28.62 -1.74 63.61
C LEU A 74 28.64 -1.75 65.14
N GLU A 75 29.48 -2.60 65.76
CA GLU A 75 29.67 -2.62 67.23
C GLU A 75 30.27 -1.30 67.74
N GLY A 76 31.14 -0.65 66.96
CA GLY A 76 31.71 0.67 67.25
C GLY A 76 30.86 1.86 66.75
N PHE A 77 29.71 1.63 66.12
CA PHE A 77 28.90 2.69 65.54
C PHE A 77 28.25 3.54 66.63
N ASN A 78 28.66 4.80 66.74
CA ASN A 78 28.06 5.74 67.67
C ASN A 78 26.96 6.56 66.96
N PRO A 79 25.67 6.32 67.26
CA PRO A 79 24.55 7.02 66.61
C PRO A 79 24.52 8.53 66.90
N SER A 80 25.24 9.00 67.93
CA SER A 80 25.38 10.44 68.20
C SER A 80 26.24 11.18 67.17
N ASN A 81 26.98 10.48 66.31
CA ASN A 81 27.69 11.07 65.18
C ASN A 81 26.77 11.32 63.96
N MET A 82 25.51 10.90 64.00
CA MET A 82 24.55 11.24 62.95
C MET A 82 24.08 12.69 63.12
N LYS A 83 24.12 13.47 62.04
CA LYS A 83 23.62 14.85 62.06
C LYS A 83 22.12 14.85 62.34
N HIS A 84 21.69 15.54 63.39
CA HIS A 84 20.26 15.74 63.66
C HIS A 84 19.62 16.58 62.54
N ALA A 85 18.54 16.07 61.96
CA ALA A 85 17.72 16.82 61.00
C ALA A 85 16.65 17.61 61.77
N VAL A 86 16.77 18.94 61.78
CA VAL A 86 15.75 19.84 62.35
C VAL A 86 14.62 20.00 61.34
N THR A 87 13.42 19.53 61.67
CA THR A 87 12.21 19.80 60.89
C THR A 87 11.64 21.17 61.27
N GLN A 88 11.58 22.10 60.33
CA GLN A 88 10.89 23.39 60.54
C GLN A 88 9.50 23.36 59.89
N GLU A 89 8.45 23.61 60.67
CA GLU A 89 7.08 23.82 60.19
C GLU A 89 6.97 25.23 59.60
N LYS A 90 6.66 25.33 58.31
CA LYS A 90 6.57 26.61 57.60
C LYS A 90 5.12 27.10 57.57
N THR A 91 4.68 27.79 58.62
CA THR A 91 3.38 28.48 58.62
C THR A 91 3.52 29.82 57.90
N VAL A 92 3.36 29.83 56.57
CA VAL A 92 3.39 31.08 55.79
C VAL A 92 2.04 31.78 55.91
N LEU A 93 2.04 33.04 56.33
CA LEU A 93 0.85 33.88 56.31
C LEU A 93 0.47 34.28 54.87
N PRO A 94 -0.81 34.48 54.54
CA PRO A 94 -1.22 34.93 53.22
C PRO A 94 -0.50 36.22 52.81
N THR A 95 -0.10 36.29 51.55
CA THR A 95 0.55 37.48 50.97
C THR A 95 -0.48 38.58 50.78
N ALA A 96 -0.03 39.84 50.72
CA ALA A 96 -0.90 40.97 50.37
C ALA A 96 -1.59 40.80 49.00
N GLU A 97 -0.97 40.05 48.08
CA GLU A 97 -1.57 39.72 46.79
C GLU A 97 -2.72 38.71 46.93
N ASP A 98 -2.55 37.67 47.75
CA ASP A 98 -3.58 36.66 48.02
C ASP A 98 -4.85 37.31 48.58
N VAL A 99 -4.70 38.25 49.53
CA VAL A 99 -5.82 39.00 50.11
C VAL A 99 -6.50 39.91 49.10
N LYS A 100 -5.76 40.51 48.17
CA LYS A 100 -6.34 41.35 47.10
C LYS A 100 -7.15 40.53 46.12
N GLN A 101 -6.61 39.38 45.70
CA GLN A 101 -7.31 38.47 44.80
C GLN A 101 -8.59 37.93 45.45
N GLU A 102 -8.53 37.55 46.73
CA GLU A 102 -9.71 37.11 47.47
C GLU A 102 -10.78 38.21 47.56
N ARG A 103 -10.38 39.46 47.86
CA ARG A 103 -11.30 40.59 47.86
C ARG A 103 -11.93 40.84 46.49
N GLN A 104 -11.14 40.78 45.42
CA GLN A 104 -11.66 40.95 44.07
C GLN A 104 -12.64 39.84 43.71
N HIS A 105 -12.33 38.59 44.07
CA HIS A 105 -13.21 37.46 43.85
C HIS A 105 -14.52 37.64 44.62
N ASN A 106 -14.46 37.96 45.91
CA ASN A 106 -15.64 38.18 46.74
C ASN A 106 -16.52 39.32 46.22
N ASN A 107 -15.91 40.43 45.77
CA ASN A 107 -16.66 41.54 45.15
C ASN A 107 -17.39 41.09 43.88
N LEU A 108 -16.74 40.30 43.02
CA LEU A 108 -17.38 39.78 41.81
C LEU A 108 -18.57 38.87 42.15
N ILE A 109 -18.42 37.99 43.14
CA ILE A 109 -19.50 37.13 43.61
C ILE A 109 -20.65 37.99 44.14
N GLN A 110 -20.36 38.98 44.98
CA GLN A 110 -21.37 39.89 45.54
C GLN A 110 -22.09 40.71 44.45
N ASP A 111 -21.38 41.17 43.43
CA ASP A 111 -21.97 41.91 42.31
C ASP A 111 -22.91 41.03 41.47
N VAL A 112 -22.56 39.75 41.28
CA VAL A 112 -23.41 38.77 40.59
C VAL A 112 -24.62 38.39 41.46
N GLU A 113 -24.44 38.18 42.76
CA GLU A 113 -25.54 37.86 43.70
C GLU A 113 -26.56 39.00 43.79
N ASN A 114 -26.10 40.25 43.78
CA ASN A 114 -26.96 41.43 43.83
C ASN A 114 -27.38 41.93 42.44
N PHE A 115 -27.12 41.17 41.39
CA PHE A 115 -27.48 41.55 40.03
C PHE A 115 -29.00 41.54 39.84
N SER A 116 -29.60 42.72 39.72
CA SER A 116 -31.02 42.87 39.36
C SER A 116 -31.21 42.78 37.85
N THR A 117 -31.98 41.77 37.44
CA THR A 117 -32.38 41.53 36.04
C THR A 117 -33.31 42.62 35.50
N ASP A 118 -33.95 43.40 36.38
CA ASP A 118 -34.81 44.54 35.98
C ASP A 118 -34.01 45.68 35.33
N ARG A 119 -32.69 45.73 35.57
CA ARG A 119 -31.77 46.69 34.94
C ARG A 119 -31.39 46.29 33.50
N LEU A 120 -31.69 45.07 33.08
CA LEU A 120 -31.48 44.63 31.70
C LEU A 120 -32.58 45.22 30.81
N LYS A 121 -32.18 45.94 29.75
CA LYS A 121 -33.11 46.34 28.70
C LYS A 121 -33.67 45.07 28.04
N ARG A 122 -34.99 44.93 27.97
CA ARG A 122 -35.60 43.83 27.22
C ARG A 122 -35.18 43.90 25.75
N ALA A 123 -34.53 42.85 25.27
CA ALA A 123 -34.31 42.67 23.85
C ALA A 123 -35.59 42.06 23.24
N ALA A 124 -36.26 42.81 22.35
CA ALA A 124 -37.37 42.27 21.58
C ALA A 124 -36.81 41.27 20.57
N THR A 125 -37.03 39.98 20.82
CA THR A 125 -36.69 38.92 19.86
C THR A 125 -37.74 38.96 18.75
N GLN A 126 -37.37 39.37 17.54
CA GLN A 126 -38.25 39.21 16.38
C GLN A 126 -38.10 37.81 15.80
N GLU A 127 -39.12 36.97 15.99
CA GLU A 127 -39.24 35.69 15.32
C GLU A 127 -39.63 35.93 13.86
N LYS A 128 -38.70 35.65 12.93
CA LYS A 128 -38.96 35.79 11.50
C LYS A 128 -39.77 34.58 11.02
N PHE A 129 -41.10 34.65 11.11
CA PHE A 129 -41.99 33.73 10.41
C PHE A 129 -41.91 34.00 8.90
N VAL A 130 -41.02 33.29 8.21
CA VAL A 130 -41.04 33.28 6.75
C VAL A 130 -42.15 32.33 6.31
N LEU A 131 -43.24 32.91 5.80
CA LEU A 131 -44.27 32.14 5.11
C LEU A 131 -43.67 31.48 3.86
N PRO A 132 -44.08 30.25 3.51
CA PRO A 132 -43.71 29.65 2.23
C PRO A 132 -43.96 30.65 1.10
N ASN A 133 -42.96 30.85 0.25
CA ASN A 133 -43.10 31.80 -0.85
C ASN A 133 -43.95 31.17 -1.97
N ALA A 134 -44.37 31.98 -2.95
CA ALA A 134 -45.20 31.49 -4.05
C ALA A 134 -44.53 30.38 -4.89
N GLN A 135 -43.19 30.34 -4.96
CA GLN A 135 -42.42 29.31 -5.64
C GLN A 135 -42.48 27.97 -4.87
N ASP A 136 -42.41 28.03 -3.55
CA ASP A 136 -42.49 26.84 -2.69
C ASP A 136 -43.86 26.15 -2.89
N VAL A 137 -44.94 26.93 -2.87
CA VAL A 137 -46.31 26.42 -3.09
C VAL A 137 -46.51 25.89 -4.52
N ALA A 138 -45.94 26.56 -5.52
CA ALA A 138 -46.03 26.11 -6.92
C ALA A 138 -45.28 24.80 -7.15
N SER A 139 -44.08 24.66 -6.56
CA SER A 139 -43.29 23.43 -6.65
C SER A 139 -43.96 22.27 -5.93
N GLU A 140 -44.52 22.50 -4.73
CA GLU A 140 -45.27 21.47 -3.99
C GLU A 140 -46.52 21.00 -4.74
N LYS A 141 -47.28 21.92 -5.37
CA LYS A 141 -48.42 21.56 -6.22
C LYS A 141 -48.01 20.70 -7.41
N THR A 142 -46.88 21.03 -8.04
CA THR A 142 -46.35 20.29 -9.19
C THR A 142 -45.92 18.89 -8.77
N GLN A 143 -45.19 18.77 -7.66
CA GLN A 143 -44.78 17.49 -7.10
C GLN A 143 -45.98 16.62 -6.75
N LYS A 144 -46.98 17.20 -6.08
CA LYS A 144 -48.21 16.49 -5.72
C LYS A 144 -48.96 15.99 -6.95
N ALA A 145 -49.11 16.81 -7.98
CA ALA A 145 -49.77 16.41 -9.23
C ALA A 145 -49.02 15.28 -9.96
N LEU A 146 -47.68 15.27 -9.92
CA LEU A 146 -46.87 14.19 -10.48
C LEU A 146 -47.10 12.88 -9.73
N ILE A 147 -47.10 12.93 -8.39
CA ILE A 147 -47.34 11.74 -7.55
C ILE A 147 -48.74 11.19 -7.81
N GLU A 148 -49.76 12.04 -7.78
CA GLU A 148 -51.15 11.64 -8.07
C GLU A 148 -51.30 11.07 -9.49
N GLY A 149 -50.59 11.64 -10.48
CA GLY A 149 -50.58 11.14 -11.84
C GLY A 149 -49.94 9.76 -11.99
N VAL A 150 -48.90 9.46 -11.21
CA VAL A 150 -48.27 8.13 -11.16
C VAL A 150 -49.14 7.13 -10.39
N GLU A 151 -49.76 7.53 -9.28
CA GLU A 151 -50.67 6.68 -8.51
C GLU A 151 -51.93 6.32 -9.31
N ALA A 152 -52.47 7.28 -10.07
CA ALA A 152 -53.61 7.07 -10.96
C ALA A 152 -53.21 6.44 -12.32
N PHE A 153 -51.94 6.11 -12.52
CA PHE A 153 -51.48 5.56 -13.78
C PHE A 153 -52.01 4.15 -14.01
N ASP A 154 -52.91 4.03 -14.99
CA ASP A 154 -53.49 2.76 -15.39
C ASP A 154 -52.55 2.02 -16.35
N SER A 155 -51.83 1.03 -15.81
CA SER A 155 -50.92 0.18 -16.56
C SER A 155 -51.61 -0.67 -17.64
N SER A 156 -52.93 -0.86 -17.58
CA SER A 156 -53.68 -1.57 -18.62
C SER A 156 -53.79 -0.77 -19.94
N LYS A 157 -53.55 0.54 -19.89
CA LYS A 157 -53.47 1.42 -21.08
C LYS A 157 -52.12 1.34 -21.77
N LEU A 158 -51.12 0.73 -21.16
CA LEU A 158 -49.85 0.44 -21.83
C LEU A 158 -50.07 -0.58 -22.93
N LYS A 159 -49.47 -0.34 -24.10
CA LYS A 159 -49.45 -1.35 -25.16
C LYS A 159 -48.64 -2.55 -24.66
N PRO A 160 -49.17 -3.78 -24.72
CA PRO A 160 -48.38 -4.96 -24.39
C PRO A 160 -47.26 -5.08 -25.41
N THR A 161 -46.01 -5.04 -24.94
CA THR A 161 -44.83 -5.32 -25.75
C THR A 161 -44.50 -6.80 -25.58
N GLU A 162 -44.67 -7.58 -26.64
CA GLU A 162 -44.22 -8.97 -26.69
C GLU A 162 -42.68 -9.00 -26.76
N THR A 163 -42.02 -9.31 -25.66
CA THR A 163 -40.57 -9.54 -25.64
C THR A 163 -40.30 -10.94 -26.19
N GLN A 164 -39.87 -11.04 -27.45
CA GLN A 164 -39.40 -12.32 -28.00
C GLN A 164 -37.96 -12.57 -27.59
N GLU A 165 -37.75 -13.50 -26.64
CA GLU A 165 -36.44 -14.11 -26.41
C GLU A 165 -36.12 -15.01 -27.62
N LYS A 166 -35.21 -14.55 -28.48
CA LYS A 166 -34.76 -15.29 -29.67
C LYS A 166 -33.82 -16.43 -29.26
N ASN A 167 -34.37 -17.47 -28.63
CA ASN A 167 -33.71 -18.77 -28.53
C ASN A 167 -33.84 -19.51 -29.87
N LEU A 168 -33.27 -18.93 -30.93
CA LEU A 168 -33.23 -19.57 -32.23
C LEU A 168 -32.29 -20.77 -32.14
N LEU A 169 -32.77 -21.93 -32.59
CA LEU A 169 -31.88 -23.07 -32.80
C LEU A 169 -30.84 -22.70 -33.85
N PRO A 170 -29.58 -23.14 -33.71
CA PRO A 170 -28.56 -22.91 -34.71
C PRO A 170 -29.02 -23.40 -36.09
N ASP A 171 -28.83 -22.59 -37.12
CA ASP A 171 -29.16 -22.95 -38.49
C ASP A 171 -28.26 -24.09 -38.99
N LYS A 172 -28.72 -24.79 -40.04
CA LYS A 172 -27.98 -25.92 -40.63
C LYS A 172 -26.54 -25.55 -41.02
N ASP A 173 -26.32 -24.33 -41.49
CA ASP A 173 -25.00 -23.85 -41.88
C ASP A 173 -24.08 -23.69 -40.67
N VAL A 174 -24.60 -23.18 -39.55
CA VAL A 174 -23.86 -23.04 -38.29
C VAL A 174 -23.45 -24.43 -37.76
N VAL A 175 -24.37 -25.39 -37.81
CA VAL A 175 -24.08 -26.77 -37.39
C VAL A 175 -23.07 -27.45 -38.31
N GLN A 176 -23.14 -27.20 -39.62
CA GLN A 176 -22.18 -27.76 -40.59
C GLN A 176 -20.78 -27.15 -40.42
N GLN A 177 -20.71 -25.84 -40.18
CA GLN A 177 -19.45 -25.15 -39.91
C GLN A 177 -18.80 -25.69 -38.62
N GLU A 178 -19.58 -25.83 -37.54
CA GLU A 178 -19.11 -26.41 -36.28
C GLU A 178 -18.60 -27.85 -36.48
N ARG A 179 -19.32 -28.66 -37.25
CA ARG A 179 -18.90 -30.03 -37.58
C ARG A 179 -17.60 -30.05 -38.40
N ALA A 180 -17.44 -29.14 -39.35
CA ALA A 180 -16.21 -29.03 -40.15
C ALA A 180 -15.02 -28.64 -39.26
N HIS A 181 -15.21 -27.69 -38.35
CA HIS A 181 -14.20 -27.26 -37.39
C HIS A 181 -13.79 -28.40 -36.45
N GLN A 182 -14.76 -29.14 -35.89
CA GLN A 182 -14.49 -30.30 -35.05
C GLN A 182 -13.75 -31.41 -35.80
N ASN A 183 -14.09 -31.65 -37.07
CA ASN A 183 -13.37 -32.64 -37.87
C ASN A 183 -11.91 -32.24 -38.10
N LEU A 184 -11.63 -30.95 -38.33
CA LEU A 184 -10.28 -30.44 -38.48
C LEU A 184 -9.47 -30.62 -37.18
N LEU A 185 -10.05 -30.21 -36.06
CA LEU A 185 -9.44 -30.36 -34.73
C LEU A 185 -9.11 -31.82 -34.44
N ASN A 186 -10.08 -32.72 -34.58
CA ASN A 186 -9.87 -34.15 -34.36
C ASN A 186 -8.81 -34.73 -35.31
N GLY A 187 -8.79 -34.28 -36.57
CA GLY A 187 -7.82 -34.71 -37.56
C GLY A 187 -6.39 -34.30 -37.19
N VAL A 188 -6.20 -33.13 -36.58
CA VAL A 188 -4.89 -32.66 -36.09
C VAL A 188 -4.52 -33.32 -34.77
N GLU A 189 -5.47 -33.43 -33.83
CA GLU A 189 -5.25 -34.02 -32.51
C GLU A 189 -4.82 -35.50 -32.61
N HIS A 190 -5.48 -36.26 -33.49
CA HIS A 190 -5.18 -37.66 -33.73
C HIS A 190 -4.31 -37.90 -34.96
N PHE A 191 -3.59 -36.87 -35.42
CA PHE A 191 -2.70 -37.01 -36.57
C PHE A 191 -1.56 -37.98 -36.25
N ASP A 192 -1.50 -39.09 -37.00
CA ASP A 192 -0.46 -40.09 -36.86
C ASP A 192 0.85 -39.58 -37.45
N LYS A 193 1.76 -39.16 -36.58
CA LYS A 193 3.11 -38.69 -36.96
C LYS A 193 3.94 -39.75 -37.67
N SER A 194 3.64 -41.04 -37.47
CA SER A 194 4.35 -42.13 -38.17
C SER A 194 3.97 -42.22 -39.65
N SER A 195 2.84 -41.62 -40.06
CA SER A 195 2.45 -41.49 -41.46
C SER A 195 3.22 -40.41 -42.22
N MET A 196 3.98 -39.54 -41.51
CA MET A 196 4.82 -38.54 -42.15
C MET A 196 6.03 -39.19 -42.81
N LYS A 197 6.34 -38.78 -44.04
CA LYS A 197 7.59 -39.17 -44.70
C LYS A 197 8.78 -38.60 -43.91
N HIS A 198 9.72 -39.45 -43.52
CA HIS A 198 10.98 -39.01 -42.95
C HIS A 198 11.75 -38.19 -43.99
N ALA A 199 12.06 -36.94 -43.63
CA ALA A 199 13.01 -36.12 -44.36
C ALA A 199 14.38 -36.27 -43.69
N GLU A 200 15.30 -36.95 -44.36
CA GLU A 200 16.69 -37.01 -43.93
C GLU A 200 17.40 -35.73 -44.43
N THR A 201 17.59 -34.78 -43.52
CA THR A 201 18.34 -33.55 -43.82
C THR A 201 19.83 -33.86 -43.73
N GLN A 202 20.51 -33.96 -44.87
CA GLN A 202 21.97 -33.98 -44.89
C GLN A 202 22.53 -32.56 -44.90
N GLU A 203 23.06 -32.12 -43.76
CA GLU A 203 23.92 -30.95 -43.70
C GLU A 203 25.21 -31.25 -44.48
N LYS A 204 25.32 -30.67 -45.69
CA LYS A 204 26.58 -30.70 -46.44
C LYS A 204 27.53 -29.73 -45.74
N ASN A 205 28.41 -30.27 -44.90
CA ASN A 205 29.66 -29.61 -44.56
C ASN A 205 30.75 -30.22 -45.48
N PRO A 206 30.81 -29.84 -46.78
CA PRO A 206 31.78 -30.42 -47.68
C PRO A 206 33.18 -30.07 -47.17
N LEU A 207 34.00 -31.10 -46.96
CA LEU A 207 35.43 -30.89 -46.78
C LEU A 207 35.96 -30.17 -48.03
N PRO A 208 36.89 -29.21 -47.88
CA PRO A 208 37.48 -28.54 -49.04
C PRO A 208 38.06 -29.59 -50.00
N ASP A 209 37.83 -29.39 -51.30
CA ASP A 209 38.28 -30.33 -52.33
C ASP A 209 39.81 -30.50 -52.28
N PRO A 210 40.36 -31.69 -52.63
CA PRO A 210 41.80 -31.92 -52.63
C PRO A 210 42.60 -30.89 -53.44
N ALA A 211 42.01 -30.37 -54.52
CA ALA A 211 42.60 -29.30 -55.32
C ALA A 211 42.74 -27.97 -54.54
N ALA A 212 41.74 -27.62 -53.74
CA ALA A 212 41.78 -26.42 -52.89
C ALA A 212 42.84 -26.56 -51.79
N ILE A 213 42.96 -27.77 -51.21
CA ILE A 213 43.99 -28.09 -50.21
C ILE A 213 45.39 -28.01 -50.81
N GLU A 214 45.59 -28.55 -52.02
CA GLU A 214 46.88 -28.50 -52.70
C GLU A 214 47.28 -27.08 -53.10
N GLN A 215 46.32 -26.29 -53.58
CA GLN A 215 46.53 -24.87 -53.89
C GLN A 215 46.91 -24.08 -52.62
N GLU A 216 46.19 -24.28 -51.52
CA GLU A 216 46.49 -23.64 -50.23
C GLU A 216 47.88 -24.06 -49.73
N LYS A 217 48.21 -25.35 -49.80
CA LYS A 217 49.54 -25.86 -49.43
C LYS A 217 50.65 -25.24 -50.26
N GLY A 218 50.45 -25.07 -51.57
CA GLY A 218 51.40 -24.39 -52.45
C GLY A 218 51.58 -22.91 -52.08
N GLN A 219 50.48 -22.22 -51.76
CA GLN A 219 50.52 -20.83 -51.30
C GLN A 219 51.26 -20.69 -49.95
N GLN A 220 50.98 -21.57 -48.99
CA GLN A 220 51.68 -21.59 -47.70
C GLN A 220 53.19 -21.85 -47.87
N GLN A 221 53.58 -22.75 -48.78
CA GLN A 221 55.00 -23.00 -49.07
C GLN A 221 55.69 -21.78 -49.70
N LEU A 222 55.02 -21.07 -50.61
CA LEU A 222 55.54 -19.85 -51.20
C LEU A 222 55.75 -18.76 -50.13
N ILE A 223 54.74 -18.54 -49.29
CA ILE A 223 54.80 -17.56 -48.19
C ILE A 223 55.96 -17.91 -47.25
N ALA A 224 56.04 -19.16 -46.80
CA ALA A 224 57.12 -19.62 -45.93
C ALA A 224 58.51 -19.46 -46.59
N GLY A 225 58.62 -19.69 -47.90
CA GLY A 225 59.86 -19.47 -48.65
C GLY A 225 60.30 -18.00 -48.68
N ILE A 226 59.34 -17.07 -48.82
CA ILE A 226 59.59 -15.62 -48.77
C ILE A 226 59.95 -15.18 -47.35
N GLU A 227 59.18 -15.61 -46.34
CA GLU A 227 59.42 -15.27 -44.94
C GLU A 227 60.81 -15.72 -44.47
N ASN A 228 61.25 -16.90 -44.90
CA ASN A 228 62.55 -17.45 -44.54
C ASN A 228 63.67 -17.10 -45.54
N PHE A 229 63.40 -16.24 -46.53
CA PHE A 229 64.40 -15.88 -47.53
C PHE A 229 65.52 -15.05 -46.91
N ASN A 230 66.76 -15.53 -47.01
CA ASN A 230 67.93 -14.80 -46.53
C ASN A 230 68.42 -13.81 -47.60
N PRO A 231 68.27 -12.48 -47.42
CA PRO A 231 68.68 -11.49 -48.43
C PRO A 231 70.20 -11.48 -48.66
N LYS A 232 71.00 -11.98 -47.70
CA LYS A 232 72.46 -12.10 -47.86
C LYS A 232 72.87 -13.20 -48.85
N SER A 233 71.95 -14.07 -49.25
CA SER A 233 72.19 -15.11 -50.26
C SER A 233 72.15 -14.58 -51.69
N LEU A 234 71.69 -13.33 -51.89
CA LEU A 234 71.73 -12.67 -53.19
C LEU A 234 73.18 -12.36 -53.57
N LYS A 235 73.57 -12.72 -54.80
CA LYS A 235 74.89 -12.37 -55.33
C LYS A 235 74.98 -10.86 -55.52
N HIS A 236 76.08 -10.26 -55.10
CA HIS A 236 76.33 -8.84 -55.36
C HIS A 236 76.39 -8.60 -56.87
N THR A 237 75.62 -7.62 -57.34
CA THR A 237 75.63 -7.16 -58.72
C THR A 237 75.84 -5.66 -58.72
N GLU A 238 76.75 -5.18 -59.56
CA GLU A 238 77.01 -3.76 -59.71
C GLU A 238 76.01 -3.19 -60.73
N THR A 239 75.05 -2.41 -60.25
CA THR A 239 74.08 -1.74 -61.11
C THR A 239 74.74 -0.53 -61.75
N GLN A 240 74.93 -0.53 -63.08
CA GLN A 240 75.33 0.68 -63.80
C GLN A 240 74.11 1.55 -64.10
N GLU A 241 73.80 2.46 -63.18
CA GLU A 241 72.83 3.53 -63.42
C GLU A 241 73.47 4.58 -64.35
N LYS A 242 73.10 4.55 -65.63
CA LYS A 242 73.50 5.58 -66.58
C LYS A 242 72.60 6.80 -66.33
N ASN A 243 73.14 7.80 -65.64
CA ASN A 243 72.63 9.17 -65.67
C ASN A 243 73.49 9.97 -66.67
N PRO A 244 73.28 9.82 -68.00
CA PRO A 244 73.99 10.65 -68.95
C PRO A 244 73.59 12.11 -68.73
N LEU A 245 74.58 12.98 -68.52
CA LEU A 245 74.34 14.42 -68.48
C LEU A 245 73.79 14.84 -69.86
N PRO A 246 72.77 15.71 -69.92
CA PRO A 246 72.22 16.18 -71.19
C PRO A 246 73.33 16.77 -72.07
N THR A 247 73.39 16.36 -73.34
CA THR A 247 74.36 16.90 -74.30
C THR A 247 74.02 18.37 -74.62
N LYS A 248 75.06 19.17 -74.95
CA LYS A 248 74.87 20.60 -75.29
C LYS A 248 73.85 20.83 -76.41
N GLU A 249 73.73 19.89 -77.34
CA GLU A 249 72.74 19.89 -78.42
C GLU A 249 71.32 19.77 -77.87
N ALA A 250 71.06 18.83 -76.96
CA ALA A 250 69.76 18.67 -76.30
C ALA A 250 69.38 19.93 -75.50
N ILE A 251 70.34 20.54 -74.80
CA ILE A 251 70.12 21.79 -74.05
C ILE A 251 69.83 22.97 -74.99
N ALA A 252 70.51 23.04 -76.14
CA ALA A 252 70.31 24.12 -77.11
C ALA A 252 68.96 23.98 -77.84
N GLN A 253 68.53 22.76 -78.12
CA GLN A 253 67.24 22.48 -78.75
C GLN A 253 66.07 22.83 -77.81
N GLU A 254 66.25 22.67 -76.49
CA GLU A 254 65.28 23.12 -75.48
C GLU A 254 65.30 24.64 -75.26
N LYS A 255 66.46 25.30 -75.38
CA LYS A 255 66.58 26.76 -75.26
C LYS A 255 66.18 27.55 -76.52
N GLY A 256 66.04 26.88 -77.67
CA GLY A 256 65.66 27.47 -78.96
C GLY A 256 64.21 27.23 -79.36
N ALA A 257 63.42 26.55 -78.50
CA ALA A 257 61.98 26.34 -78.66
C ALA A 257 61.17 27.39 -77.88
#